data_AF-A0A0G2E347-F1
#
_entry.id   AF-A0A0G2E347-F1
#
_cell.length_a   1.000
_cell.length_b   1.000
_cell.length_c   1.000
_cell.angle_alpha   90.00
_cell.angle_beta   90.00
_cell.angle_gamma   90.00
#
_symmetry.space_group_name_H-M   'P 1'
#
loop_
_entity.id
_entity.type
_entity.pdbx_description
1 polymer ?
#
loop_
_entity_poly.entity_id
_entity_poly.type
_entity_poly.pdbx_seq_one_letter_code
_entity_poly.pdbx_strand_id
1 'polypeptide(L)'
;MVPSSVLSFLLPLALVSGRPVPDADAGFLSFARQTTSCAEYIVIFARGTSETGTLGSIVGPPLQSALESLVGASNVNVTGVSYDADVAGFLEGGDSTGSTTMADMVTEAVADCPDSNVVMSGYRSLTFHPTYSQGAQLVHNAASQISADTASQVSSAVTFGDPDNPDAVAQIDKQKIYCASGDNICEGGVIISTAHLSYGSNASDAADFIVSSATSARKEKK
;
A
#
# COMPACT_ATOMS: atom_id res chain seq x y z
N MET A 1 46.73 44.70 49.93
CA MET A 1 47.62 43.65 49.39
C MET A 1 47.50 42.39 50.26
N VAL A 2 47.52 41.21 49.60
CA VAL A 2 47.60 39.81 50.12
C VAL A 2 46.34 39.21 50.80
N PRO A 3 46.06 37.90 50.69
CA PRO A 3 45.57 37.19 49.49
C PRO A 3 44.21 36.46 49.73
N SER A 4 43.49 36.12 48.66
CA SER A 4 42.30 35.25 48.73
C SER A 4 42.72 33.78 48.86
N SER A 5 42.40 33.15 49.99
CA SER A 5 42.51 31.71 50.20
C SER A 5 41.37 30.97 49.50
N VAL A 6 41.72 30.09 48.57
CA VAL A 6 40.79 29.18 47.88
C VAL A 6 40.62 27.95 48.77
N LEU A 7 39.42 27.72 49.30
CA LEU A 7 39.10 26.54 50.10
C LEU A 7 38.57 25.43 49.19
N SER A 8 39.40 24.41 48.98
CA SER A 8 39.06 23.16 48.29
C SER A 8 37.96 22.39 49.03
N PHE A 9 36.89 22.03 48.31
CA PHE A 9 36.01 20.93 48.70
C PHE A 9 36.17 19.80 47.66
N LEU A 10 36.88 18.75 48.06
CA LEU A 10 36.98 17.48 47.33
C LEU A 10 35.75 16.64 47.67
N LEU A 11 34.89 16.39 46.67
CA LEU A 11 33.80 15.43 46.77
C LEU A 11 34.35 14.02 46.49
N PRO A 12 34.05 12.99 47.32
CA PRO A 12 34.50 11.63 47.04
C PRO A 12 33.72 11.03 45.87
N LEU A 13 34.45 10.53 44.88
CA LEU A 13 33.94 9.77 43.75
C LEU A 13 33.55 8.37 44.24
N ALA A 14 32.25 8.09 44.32
CA ALA A 14 31.76 6.75 44.61
C ALA A 14 31.95 5.85 43.37
N LEU A 15 32.75 4.79 43.52
CA LEU A 15 32.87 3.72 42.52
C LEU A 15 31.58 2.90 42.48
N VAL A 16 30.78 3.09 41.43
CA VAL A 16 29.74 2.12 41.04
C VAL A 16 30.44 0.91 40.42
N SER A 17 30.30 -0.26 41.05
CA SER A 17 30.68 -1.53 40.43
C SER A 17 29.66 -1.87 39.34
N GLY A 18 30.08 -1.75 38.08
CA GLY A 18 29.31 -2.29 36.96
C GLY A 18 29.17 -3.80 37.11
N ARG A 19 27.93 -4.30 37.13
CA ARG A 19 27.66 -5.73 36.94
C ARG A 19 27.94 -6.07 35.47
N PRO A 20 28.57 -7.22 35.17
CA PRO A 20 28.67 -7.72 33.81
C PRO A 20 27.27 -7.85 33.22
N VAL A 21 27.05 -7.19 32.07
CA VAL A 21 25.90 -7.44 31.21
C VAL A 21 26.13 -8.83 30.62
N PRO A 22 25.24 -9.82 30.78
CA PRO A 22 25.41 -11.08 30.09
C PRO A 22 25.42 -10.83 28.58
N ASP A 23 26.50 -11.28 27.94
CA ASP A 23 26.69 -11.26 26.50
C ASP A 23 25.46 -11.83 25.80
N ALA A 24 25.05 -11.14 24.74
CA ALA A 24 24.05 -11.64 23.80
C ALA A 24 24.65 -12.85 23.08
N ASP A 25 24.46 -14.04 23.67
CA ASP A 25 24.62 -15.29 22.97
C ASP A 25 23.77 -15.26 21.70
N ALA A 26 24.44 -15.42 20.56
CA ALA A 26 23.86 -15.64 19.25
C ALA A 26 23.16 -17.00 19.22
N GLY A 27 22.06 -17.11 19.96
CA GLY A 27 21.08 -18.17 19.81
C GLY A 27 20.20 -17.82 18.62
N PHE A 28 20.23 -18.66 17.59
CA PHE A 28 19.20 -18.72 16.57
C PHE A 28 17.83 -18.70 17.25
N LEU A 29 17.22 -17.53 17.34
CA LEU A 29 15.79 -17.42 17.53
C LEU A 29 15.20 -18.04 16.27
N SER A 30 14.88 -19.33 16.40
CA SER A 30 13.80 -19.91 15.62
C SER A 30 12.67 -18.91 15.74
N PHE A 31 12.43 -18.15 14.67
CA PHE A 31 11.15 -17.53 14.45
C PHE A 31 10.21 -18.72 14.50
N ALA A 32 9.60 -18.96 15.67
CA ALA A 32 8.27 -19.50 15.68
C ALA A 32 7.56 -18.69 14.62
N ARG A 33 7.19 -19.34 13.50
CA ARG A 33 6.27 -18.79 12.53
C ARG A 33 5.14 -18.25 13.38
N GLN A 34 5.12 -16.94 13.62
CA GLN A 34 3.89 -16.31 14.01
C GLN A 34 3.02 -16.57 12.80
N THR A 35 2.15 -17.57 12.91
CA THR A 35 0.99 -17.66 12.04
C THR A 35 0.14 -16.46 12.43
N THR A 36 0.56 -15.25 12.05
CA THR A 36 -0.38 -14.19 11.76
C THR A 36 -1.23 -14.80 10.66
N SER A 37 -2.40 -15.30 11.04
CA SER A 37 -3.37 -15.83 10.10
C SER A 37 -3.53 -14.77 9.01
N CYS A 38 -3.24 -15.13 7.77
CA CYS A 38 -3.43 -14.24 6.65
C CYS A 38 -4.86 -13.68 6.69
N ALA A 39 -5.00 -12.37 6.45
CA ALA A 39 -6.32 -11.76 6.32
C ALA A 39 -7.07 -12.40 5.13
N GLU A 40 -8.39 -12.55 5.22
CA GLU A 40 -9.19 -13.09 4.11
C GLU A 40 -9.04 -12.24 2.83
N TYR A 41 -8.84 -10.93 2.99
CA TYR A 41 -8.58 -9.97 1.91
C TYR A 41 -7.25 -9.27 2.16
N ILE A 42 -6.35 -9.33 1.18
CA ILE A 42 -5.09 -8.60 1.19
C ILE A 42 -5.11 -7.64 0.01
N VAL A 43 -5.21 -6.35 0.28
CA VAL A 43 -5.24 -5.31 -0.75
C VAL A 43 -3.87 -4.64 -0.79
N ILE A 44 -3.18 -4.78 -1.93
CA ILE A 44 -1.95 -4.04 -2.22
C ILE A 44 -2.36 -2.75 -2.94
N PHE A 45 -2.14 -1.61 -2.29
CA PHE A 45 -2.68 -0.32 -2.71
C PHE A 45 -1.59 0.66 -3.14
N ALA A 46 -1.65 1.15 -4.38
CA ALA A 46 -0.82 2.25 -4.85
C ALA A 46 -1.57 3.58 -4.69
N ARG A 47 -1.14 4.41 -3.74
CA ARG A 47 -1.72 5.75 -3.50
C ARG A 47 -1.54 6.69 -4.70
N GLY A 48 -2.19 7.84 -4.67
CA GLY A 48 -1.96 8.89 -5.64
C GLY A 48 -0.71 9.73 -5.35
N THR A 49 -0.37 10.60 -6.30
CA THR A 49 0.85 11.43 -6.29
C THR A 49 0.68 12.55 -5.29
N SER A 50 1.76 12.88 -4.59
CA SER A 50 1.75 13.85 -3.49
C SER A 50 0.82 13.49 -2.32
N GLU A 51 0.20 12.30 -2.31
CA GLU A 51 -0.47 11.83 -1.11
C GLU A 51 0.56 11.40 -0.07
N THR A 52 0.27 11.73 1.19
CA THR A 52 1.12 11.38 2.32
C THR A 52 0.89 9.95 2.77
N GLY A 53 1.87 9.37 3.47
CA GLY A 53 1.81 7.97 3.90
C GLY A 53 1.85 7.00 2.72
N THR A 54 1.40 5.76 2.93
CA THR A 54 1.40 4.72 1.87
C THR A 54 0.00 4.46 1.30
N LEU A 55 -1.07 4.84 2.01
CA LEU A 55 -2.46 4.70 1.57
C LEU A 55 -3.08 6.01 1.05
N GLY A 56 -2.40 7.14 1.24
CA GLY A 56 -2.97 8.44 0.95
C GLY A 56 -4.20 8.77 1.81
N SER A 57 -5.09 9.61 1.28
CA SER A 57 -6.22 10.17 2.03
C SER A 57 -7.56 10.10 1.29
N ILE A 58 -7.56 10.04 -0.04
CA ILE A 58 -8.80 10.16 -0.83
C ILE A 58 -9.47 8.79 -1.04
N VAL A 59 -8.69 7.75 -1.38
CA VAL A 59 -9.25 6.43 -1.72
C VAL A 59 -8.81 5.34 -0.77
N GLY A 60 -7.52 5.27 -0.40
CA GLY A 60 -7.00 4.17 0.42
C GLY A 60 -7.75 4.01 1.76
N PRO A 61 -7.81 5.04 2.63
CA PRO A 61 -8.52 4.92 3.91
C PRO A 61 -10.03 4.70 3.77
N PRO A 62 -10.76 5.38 2.86
CA PRO A 62 -12.17 5.06 2.62
C PRO A 62 -12.40 3.63 2.12
N LEU A 63 -11.57 3.11 1.23
CA LEU A 63 -11.65 1.73 0.73
C LEU A 63 -11.40 0.72 1.85
N GLN A 64 -10.35 0.94 2.65
CA GLN A 64 -10.09 0.12 3.83
C GLN A 64 -11.30 0.10 4.77
N SER A 65 -11.82 1.27 5.15
CA SER A 65 -12.97 1.37 6.04
C SER A 65 -14.22 0.69 5.49
N ALA A 66 -14.46 0.78 4.18
CA ALA A 66 -15.57 0.10 3.52
C ALA A 66 -15.42 -1.42 3.57
N LEU A 67 -14.24 -1.96 3.25
CA LEU A 67 -13.95 -3.40 3.35
C LEU A 67 -14.10 -3.91 4.79
N GLU A 68 -13.50 -3.22 5.76
CA GLU A 68 -13.60 -3.57 7.18
C GLU A 68 -15.05 -3.58 7.66
N SER A 69 -15.89 -2.67 7.15
CA SER A 69 -17.32 -2.62 7.46
C SER A 69 -18.11 -3.78 6.85
N LEU A 70 -17.73 -4.24 5.65
CA LEU A 70 -18.42 -5.33 4.94
C LEU A 70 -18.05 -6.71 5.48
N VAL A 71 -16.77 -6.97 5.74
CA VAL A 71 -16.27 -8.32 6.07
C VAL A 71 -15.68 -8.42 7.47
N GLY A 72 -15.56 -7.32 8.21
CA GLY A 72 -14.95 -7.26 9.53
C GLY A 72 -13.46 -6.95 9.49
N ALA A 73 -13.00 -6.06 10.38
CA ALA A 73 -11.63 -5.54 10.35
C ALA A 73 -10.53 -6.60 10.50
N SER A 74 -10.80 -7.71 11.20
CA SER A 74 -9.84 -8.82 11.32
C SER A 74 -9.60 -9.58 10.02
N ASN A 75 -10.46 -9.40 9.01
CA ASN A 75 -10.43 -10.13 7.75
C ASN A 75 -9.79 -9.31 6.62
N VAL A 76 -9.36 -8.07 6.90
CA VAL A 76 -8.83 -7.15 5.89
C VAL A 76 -7.43 -6.71 6.28
N ASN A 77 -6.51 -6.80 5.32
CA ASN A 77 -5.20 -6.17 5.40
C ASN A 77 -5.01 -5.29 4.16
N VAL A 78 -4.93 -3.97 4.34
CA VAL A 78 -4.62 -3.02 3.25
C VAL A 78 -3.20 -2.52 3.44
N THR A 79 -2.32 -2.92 2.52
CA THR A 79 -0.91 -2.56 2.54
C THR A 79 -0.61 -1.59 1.40
N GLY A 80 -0.12 -0.41 1.74
CA GLY A 80 0.26 0.58 0.75
C GLY A 80 1.66 0.32 0.16
N VAL A 81 1.80 0.49 -1.15
CA VAL A 81 3.09 0.43 -1.85
C VAL A 81 3.94 1.63 -1.45
N SER A 82 5.17 1.37 -1.01
CA SER A 82 6.13 2.44 -0.71
C SER A 82 6.85 2.85 -1.98
N TYR A 83 6.58 4.07 -2.42
CA TYR A 83 7.20 4.68 -3.60
C TYR A 83 7.08 6.20 -3.51
N ASP A 84 7.89 6.93 -4.28
CA ASP A 84 8.05 8.38 -4.13
C ASP A 84 6.77 9.16 -4.46
N ALA A 85 5.91 8.60 -5.32
CA ALA A 85 4.65 9.22 -5.75
C ALA A 85 4.84 10.67 -6.18
N ASP A 86 5.79 10.86 -7.10
CA ASP A 86 6.21 12.13 -7.64
C ASP A 86 5.73 12.34 -9.08
N VAL A 87 6.04 13.52 -9.63
CA VAL A 87 5.60 13.90 -10.98
C VAL A 87 6.44 13.23 -12.06
N ALA A 88 7.72 12.97 -11.78
CA ALA A 88 8.67 12.44 -12.76
C ALA A 88 8.33 11.00 -13.11
N GLY A 89 8.11 10.14 -12.11
CA GLY A 89 7.69 8.76 -12.30
C GLY A 89 6.38 8.67 -13.07
N PHE A 90 5.42 9.57 -12.83
CA PHE A 90 4.22 9.64 -13.67
C PHE A 90 4.54 9.86 -15.15
N LEU A 91 5.39 10.84 -15.50
CA LEU A 91 5.62 11.22 -16.90
C LEU A 91 6.27 10.08 -17.70
N GLU A 92 6.87 9.12 -17.01
CA GLU A 92 7.46 7.91 -17.57
C GLU A 92 6.48 6.73 -17.68
N GLY A 93 5.20 6.93 -17.33
CA GLY A 93 4.17 5.87 -17.34
C GLY A 93 3.97 5.20 -15.98
N GLY A 94 4.39 5.86 -14.89
CA GLY A 94 4.42 5.32 -13.53
C GLY A 94 5.83 5.02 -13.04
N ASP A 95 6.06 5.25 -11.75
CA ASP A 95 7.33 4.97 -11.06
C ASP A 95 7.69 3.49 -11.22
N SER A 96 8.79 3.24 -11.91
CA SER A 96 9.26 1.89 -12.22
C SER A 96 9.57 1.10 -10.94
N THR A 97 10.20 1.75 -9.95
CA THR A 97 10.51 1.13 -8.65
C THR A 97 9.24 0.75 -7.90
N GLY A 98 8.24 1.63 -7.85
CA GLY A 98 6.95 1.39 -7.22
C GLY A 98 6.15 0.31 -7.94
N SER A 99 6.24 0.24 -9.28
CA SER A 99 5.62 -0.81 -10.08
C SER A 99 6.22 -2.18 -9.77
N THR A 100 7.56 -2.27 -9.71
CA THR A 100 8.26 -3.49 -9.31
C THR A 100 7.99 -3.85 -7.84
N THR A 101 7.97 -2.87 -6.94
CA THR A 101 7.64 -3.09 -5.53
C THR A 101 6.23 -3.65 -5.39
N MET A 102 5.26 -3.13 -6.14
CA MET A 102 3.89 -3.67 -6.16
C MET A 102 3.85 -5.10 -6.70
N ALA A 103 4.57 -5.41 -7.77
CA ALA A 103 4.67 -6.76 -8.32
C ALA A 103 5.27 -7.76 -7.32
N ASP A 104 6.31 -7.35 -6.60
CA ASP A 104 6.96 -8.15 -5.55
C ASP A 104 6.00 -8.40 -4.38
N MET A 105 5.34 -7.35 -3.88
CA MET A 105 4.35 -7.46 -2.80
C MET A 105 3.17 -8.37 -3.17
N VAL A 106 2.68 -8.30 -4.41
CA VAL A 106 1.62 -9.20 -4.91
C VAL A 106 2.12 -10.63 -4.98
N THR A 107 3.33 -10.84 -5.48
CA THR A 107 3.95 -12.18 -5.58
C THR A 107 4.14 -12.79 -4.19
N GLU A 108 4.64 -12.02 -3.23
CA GLU A 108 4.80 -12.42 -1.83
C GLU A 108 3.44 -12.73 -1.18
N ALA A 109 2.45 -11.85 -1.32
CA ALA A 109 1.12 -12.06 -0.75
C ALA A 109 0.45 -13.34 -1.30
N VAL A 110 0.57 -13.62 -2.60
CA VAL A 110 0.06 -14.86 -3.19
C VAL A 110 0.80 -16.09 -2.67
N ALA A 111 2.13 -16.01 -2.52
CA ALA A 111 2.96 -17.14 -2.06
C ALA A 111 2.76 -17.45 -0.57
N ASP A 112 2.73 -16.43 0.27
CA ASP A 112 2.64 -16.57 1.72
C ASP A 112 1.21 -16.80 2.21
N CYS A 113 0.23 -16.27 1.46
CA CYS A 113 -1.18 -16.32 1.79
C CYS A 113 -2.03 -16.91 0.63
N PRO A 114 -1.82 -18.19 0.26
CA PRO A 114 -2.51 -18.83 -0.86
C PRO A 114 -4.01 -19.06 -0.62
N ASP A 115 -4.52 -18.79 0.59
CA ASP A 115 -5.95 -18.82 0.92
C ASP A 115 -6.58 -17.41 0.94
N SER A 116 -5.81 -16.33 0.79
CA SER A 116 -6.30 -14.95 0.80
C SER A 116 -6.70 -14.42 -0.57
N ASN A 117 -7.76 -13.63 -0.62
CA ASN A 117 -8.14 -12.87 -1.80
C ASN A 117 -7.18 -11.67 -1.95
N VAL A 118 -6.11 -11.87 -2.72
CA VAL A 118 -5.14 -10.81 -3.04
C VAL A 118 -5.74 -9.87 -4.10
N VAL A 119 -5.73 -8.58 -3.83
CA VAL A 119 -6.31 -7.54 -4.68
C VAL A 119 -5.25 -6.50 -5.01
N MET A 120 -5.17 -6.13 -6.29
CA MET A 120 -4.37 -5.00 -6.74
C MET A 120 -5.26 -3.77 -6.82
N SER A 121 -4.90 -2.67 -6.16
CA SER A 121 -5.67 -1.45 -6.27
C SER A 121 -4.78 -0.22 -6.36
N GLY A 122 -5.26 0.80 -7.08
CA GLY A 122 -4.49 2.00 -7.32
C GLY A 122 -5.38 3.21 -7.48
N TYR A 123 -5.01 4.31 -6.83
CA TYR A 123 -5.65 5.59 -7.01
C TYR A 123 -4.68 6.61 -7.59
N ARG A 124 -5.22 7.46 -8.44
CA ARG A 124 -4.54 8.60 -9.03
C ARG A 124 -5.01 9.87 -8.30
N SER A 125 -4.15 10.57 -7.54
CA SER A 125 -4.48 11.81 -6.78
C SER A 125 -3.58 12.98 -7.15
N LEU A 126 -4.09 14.21 -7.15
CA LEU A 126 -3.26 15.41 -7.11
C LEU A 126 -3.77 16.48 -6.15
N THR A 127 -2.84 17.15 -5.49
CA THR A 127 -3.12 18.37 -4.73
C THR A 127 -2.27 19.56 -5.23
N PHE A 128 -2.97 20.61 -5.65
CA PHE A 128 -2.50 22.00 -5.87
C PHE A 128 -1.43 22.35 -6.91
N HIS A 129 -0.85 21.39 -7.65
CA HIS A 129 0.01 21.69 -8.82
C HIS A 129 -0.54 20.99 -10.08
N PRO A 130 -0.53 21.60 -11.30
CA PRO A 130 -0.93 20.98 -12.58
C PRO A 130 -0.20 19.70 -13.02
N THR A 131 0.39 18.92 -12.12
CA THR A 131 1.32 17.85 -12.47
C THR A 131 0.97 16.52 -11.81
N TYR A 132 0.20 15.75 -12.58
CA TYR A 132 -0.01 14.30 -12.75
C TYR A 132 0.14 13.23 -11.66
N SER A 133 -0.68 12.15 -11.77
CA SER A 133 -0.66 11.03 -10.83
C SER A 133 -0.78 9.61 -11.42
N GLN A 134 -0.28 8.60 -10.69
CA GLN A 134 0.17 7.29 -11.24
C GLN A 134 -0.30 5.99 -10.56
N GLY A 135 -1.05 6.01 -9.45
CA GLY A 135 -1.32 4.76 -8.72
C GLY A 135 -2.06 3.69 -9.56
N ALA A 136 -2.92 4.10 -10.48
CA ALA A 136 -3.55 3.18 -11.45
C ALA A 136 -2.54 2.61 -12.48
N GLN A 137 -1.60 3.40 -12.98
CA GLN A 137 -0.54 2.93 -13.90
C GLN A 137 0.39 1.91 -13.21
N LEU A 138 0.68 2.09 -11.91
CA LEU A 138 1.42 1.09 -11.12
C LEU A 138 0.72 -0.26 -11.11
N VAL A 139 -0.62 -0.29 -11.06
CA VAL A 139 -1.40 -1.53 -11.15
C VAL A 139 -1.22 -2.19 -12.51
N HIS A 140 -1.33 -1.45 -13.61
CA HIS A 140 -1.10 -1.96 -14.98
C HIS A 140 0.31 -2.51 -15.18
N ASN A 141 1.31 -1.74 -14.74
CA ASN A 141 2.72 -2.12 -14.85
C ASN A 141 3.05 -3.35 -14.00
N ALA A 142 2.60 -3.37 -12.75
CA ALA A 142 2.82 -4.52 -11.86
C ALA A 142 2.13 -5.78 -12.39
N ALA A 143 0.90 -5.65 -12.89
CA ALA A 143 0.16 -6.77 -13.46
C ALA A 143 0.84 -7.33 -14.72
N SER A 144 1.58 -6.50 -15.47
CA SER A 144 2.40 -6.92 -16.61
C SER A 144 3.74 -7.55 -16.20
N GLN A 145 4.23 -7.27 -14.99
CA GLN A 145 5.51 -7.78 -14.47
C GLN A 145 5.37 -9.12 -13.74
N ILE A 146 4.24 -9.39 -13.10
CA ILE A 146 4.00 -10.66 -12.42
C ILE A 146 3.82 -11.82 -13.41
N SER A 147 4.15 -13.04 -12.97
CA SER A 147 3.96 -14.24 -13.78
C SER A 147 2.47 -14.54 -14.00
N ALA A 148 2.14 -15.27 -15.08
CA ALA A 148 0.77 -15.71 -15.33
C ALA A 148 0.20 -16.58 -14.20
N ASP A 149 1.04 -17.39 -13.55
CA ASP A 149 0.65 -18.22 -12.40
C ASP A 149 0.31 -17.35 -11.19
N THR A 150 1.09 -16.28 -10.94
CA THR A 150 0.79 -15.29 -9.90
C THR A 150 -0.51 -14.54 -10.22
N ALA A 151 -0.64 -14.04 -11.46
CA ALA A 151 -1.81 -13.29 -11.91
C ALA A 151 -3.10 -14.11 -11.79
N SER A 152 -3.05 -15.41 -12.10
CA SER A 152 -4.20 -16.32 -11.95
C SER A 152 -4.70 -16.49 -10.51
N GLN A 153 -3.85 -16.16 -9.52
CA GLN A 153 -4.18 -16.22 -8.10
C GLN A 153 -4.60 -14.87 -7.51
N VAL A 154 -4.42 -13.77 -8.25
CA VAL A 154 -4.96 -12.45 -7.91
C VAL A 154 -6.47 -12.49 -8.10
N SER A 155 -7.20 -12.09 -7.05
CA SER A 155 -8.67 -12.14 -7.04
C SER A 155 -9.31 -11.07 -7.92
N SER A 156 -8.76 -9.85 -7.91
CA SER A 156 -9.25 -8.74 -8.71
C SER A 156 -8.30 -7.56 -8.77
N ALA A 157 -8.48 -6.68 -9.75
CA ALA A 157 -7.85 -5.36 -9.84
C ALA A 157 -8.89 -4.23 -9.78
N VAL A 158 -8.60 -3.15 -9.04
CA VAL A 158 -9.48 -1.97 -8.94
C VAL A 158 -8.69 -0.68 -9.09
N THR A 159 -8.94 0.07 -10.16
CA THR A 159 -8.28 1.37 -10.42
C THR A 159 -9.27 2.53 -10.35
N PHE A 160 -8.78 3.70 -9.94
CA PHE A 160 -9.57 4.91 -9.77
C PHE A 160 -8.87 6.09 -10.46
N GLY A 161 -9.57 6.77 -11.38
CA GLY A 161 -9.02 7.87 -12.15
C GLY A 161 -7.89 7.43 -13.08
N ASP A 162 -8.12 6.33 -13.79
CA ASP A 162 -7.12 5.58 -14.56
C ASP A 162 -6.73 6.28 -15.88
N PRO A 163 -5.47 6.74 -16.04
CA PRO A 163 -5.00 7.36 -17.28
C PRO A 163 -4.95 6.38 -18.47
N ASP A 164 -4.80 5.09 -18.20
CA ASP A 164 -4.69 4.06 -19.24
C ASP A 164 -6.07 3.60 -19.72
N ASN A 165 -7.15 4.11 -19.14
CA ASN A 165 -8.51 3.81 -19.60
C ASN A 165 -8.67 4.14 -21.11
N PRO A 166 -9.23 3.21 -21.94
CA PRO A 166 -9.97 2.01 -21.56
C PRO A 166 -9.16 0.70 -21.57
N ASP A 167 -7.84 0.76 -21.49
CA ASP A 167 -7.00 -0.44 -21.47
C ASP A 167 -7.27 -1.27 -20.22
N ALA A 168 -7.27 -2.59 -20.41
CA ALA A 168 -7.48 -3.56 -19.35
C ALA A 168 -6.19 -3.78 -18.57
N VAL A 169 -6.31 -3.96 -17.25
CA VAL A 169 -5.22 -4.45 -16.40
C VAL A 169 -4.85 -5.86 -16.88
N ALA A 170 -3.65 -5.98 -17.44
CA ALA A 170 -3.19 -7.20 -18.09
C ALA A 170 -3.19 -8.39 -17.13
N GLN A 171 -3.47 -9.59 -17.65
CA GLN A 171 -3.45 -10.87 -16.92
C GLN A 171 -4.50 -11.02 -15.79
N ILE A 172 -5.24 -9.97 -15.43
CA ILE A 172 -6.26 -10.01 -14.37
C ILE A 172 -7.67 -10.15 -14.96
N ASP A 173 -8.35 -11.25 -14.64
CA ASP A 173 -9.69 -11.56 -15.16
C ASP A 173 -10.76 -10.60 -14.62
N LYS A 174 -10.84 -10.46 -13.30
CA LYS A 174 -11.83 -9.60 -12.63
C LYS A 174 -11.26 -8.24 -12.36
N GLN A 175 -11.78 -7.22 -13.04
CA GLN A 175 -11.31 -5.85 -12.87
C GLN A 175 -12.42 -4.82 -12.92
N LYS A 176 -12.21 -3.71 -12.21
CA LYS A 176 -13.13 -2.58 -12.19
C LYS A 176 -12.32 -1.28 -12.27
N ILE A 177 -12.55 -0.52 -13.34
CA ILE A 177 -11.94 0.78 -13.57
C ILE A 177 -12.99 1.85 -13.28
N TYR A 178 -12.72 2.71 -12.31
CA TYR A 178 -13.56 3.87 -11.98
C TYR A 178 -13.05 5.11 -12.71
N CYS A 179 -13.82 5.56 -13.70
CA CYS A 179 -13.60 6.81 -14.41
C CYS A 179 -14.87 7.66 -14.39
N ALA A 180 -14.85 8.74 -13.63
CA ALA A 180 -15.97 9.66 -13.48
C ALA A 180 -16.17 10.49 -14.75
N SER A 181 -17.42 10.83 -15.07
CA SER A 181 -17.72 11.73 -16.20
C SER A 181 -17.08 13.10 -15.95
N GLY A 182 -16.35 13.61 -16.95
CA GLY A 182 -15.59 14.87 -16.84
C GLY A 182 -14.27 14.74 -16.08
N ASP A 183 -13.81 13.51 -15.80
CA ASP A 183 -12.43 13.27 -15.41
C ASP A 183 -11.52 13.29 -16.65
N ASN A 184 -10.88 14.44 -16.86
CA ASN A 184 -9.99 14.64 -18.00
C ASN A 184 -8.80 13.66 -18.01
N ILE A 185 -8.44 13.06 -16.87
CA ILE A 185 -7.34 12.09 -16.80
C ILE A 185 -7.70 10.80 -17.52
N CYS A 186 -8.91 10.28 -17.28
CA CYS A 186 -9.42 9.10 -17.97
C CYS A 186 -9.65 9.30 -19.47
N GLU A 187 -9.57 10.55 -19.94
CA GLU A 187 -9.68 10.97 -21.33
C GLU A 187 -8.30 11.18 -21.99
N GLY A 188 -7.21 10.78 -21.32
CA GLY A 188 -5.83 10.98 -21.78
C GLY A 188 -5.30 12.39 -21.57
N GLY A 189 -6.04 13.21 -20.84
CA GLY A 189 -5.68 14.57 -20.48
C GLY A 189 -4.91 14.66 -19.17
N VAL A 190 -4.74 15.90 -18.71
CA VAL A 190 -3.75 16.26 -17.68
C VAL A 190 -4.34 17.13 -16.58
N ILE A 191 -5.60 17.54 -16.76
CA ILE A 191 -6.27 18.54 -15.94
C ILE A 191 -6.99 17.85 -14.79
N ILE A 192 -6.82 18.40 -13.58
CA ILE A 192 -7.54 17.92 -12.39
C ILE A 192 -8.89 18.59 -12.32
N SER A 193 -9.94 17.82 -12.57
CA SER A 193 -11.31 18.24 -12.32
C SER A 193 -11.75 17.85 -10.91
N THR A 194 -12.87 18.41 -10.46
CA THR A 194 -13.53 17.96 -9.22
C THR A 194 -13.98 16.51 -9.29
N ALA A 195 -14.34 16.03 -10.49
CA ALA A 195 -14.68 14.63 -10.72
C ALA A 195 -13.49 13.72 -10.34
N HIS A 196 -12.28 14.15 -10.71
CA HIS A 196 -11.06 13.42 -10.44
C HIS A 196 -10.72 13.28 -8.93
N LEU A 197 -11.16 14.23 -8.09
CA LEU A 197 -10.93 14.21 -6.64
C LEU A 197 -12.08 13.55 -5.86
N SER A 198 -13.09 12.99 -6.55
CA SER A 198 -14.32 12.50 -5.94
C SER A 198 -14.38 11.00 -5.70
N TYR A 199 -13.32 10.24 -6.07
CA TYR A 199 -13.33 8.78 -6.04
C TYR A 199 -13.43 8.14 -4.66
N GLY A 200 -13.19 8.89 -3.58
CA GLY A 200 -13.52 8.43 -2.23
C GLY A 200 -15.00 8.02 -2.08
N SER A 201 -15.90 8.60 -2.88
CA SER A 201 -17.31 8.21 -2.93
C SER A 201 -17.58 6.83 -3.53
N ASN A 202 -16.63 6.28 -4.30
CA ASN A 202 -16.73 4.96 -4.92
C ASN A 202 -16.25 3.83 -3.98
N ALA A 203 -15.71 4.14 -2.81
CA ALA A 203 -15.11 3.16 -1.90
C ALA A 203 -16.06 2.00 -1.54
N SER A 204 -17.35 2.27 -1.31
CA SER A 204 -18.33 1.22 -1.00
C SER A 204 -18.56 0.28 -2.18
N ASP A 205 -18.79 0.83 -3.38
CA ASP A 205 -19.00 0.02 -4.59
C ASP A 205 -17.75 -0.80 -4.94
N ALA A 206 -16.57 -0.22 -4.72
CA ALA A 206 -15.30 -0.93 -4.92
C ALA A 206 -15.11 -2.08 -3.93
N ALA A 207 -15.46 -1.87 -2.66
CA ALA A 207 -15.43 -2.91 -1.65
C ALA A 207 -16.42 -4.05 -1.97
N ASP A 208 -17.64 -3.71 -2.41
CA ASP A 208 -18.62 -4.70 -2.87
C ASP A 208 -18.10 -5.50 -4.08
N PHE A 209 -17.48 -4.82 -5.05
CA PHE A 209 -16.85 -5.47 -6.20
C PHE A 209 -15.75 -6.46 -5.77
N ILE A 210 -14.86 -6.04 -4.86
CA ILE A 210 -13.78 -6.89 -4.33
C ILE A 210 -14.36 -8.15 -3.68
N VAL A 211 -15.34 -8.00 -2.79
CA VAL A 211 -15.96 -9.13 -2.07
C VAL A 211 -16.72 -10.06 -3.01
N SER A 212 -17.37 -9.50 -4.04
CA SER A 212 -18.05 -10.30 -5.08
C SER A 212 -17.06 -11.02 -6.01
N SER A 213 -15.86 -10.48 -6.16
CA SER A 213 -14.79 -11.04 -6.99
C SER A 213 -14.01 -12.16 -6.30
N ALA A 214 -14.12 -12.28 -4.98
CA ALA A 214 -13.52 -13.36 -4.20
C ALA A 214 -13.79 -14.73 -4.83
N THR A 215 -12.74 -15.53 -5.00
CA THR A 215 -12.83 -16.81 -5.69
C THR A 215 -13.49 -17.87 -4.79
N SER A 216 -14.51 -18.57 -5.30
CA SER A 216 -15.33 -19.52 -4.53
C SER A 216 -14.54 -20.67 -3.88
N ALA A 217 -13.35 -21.00 -4.39
CA ALA A 217 -12.48 -22.03 -3.81
C ALA A 217 -12.05 -21.74 -2.36
N ARG A 218 -12.18 -20.49 -1.89
CA ARG A 218 -11.74 -20.06 -0.56
C ARG A 218 -12.91 -19.82 0.42
N LYS A 219 -14.17 -19.85 -0.07
CA LYS A 219 -15.39 -19.65 0.74
C LYS A 219 -15.90 -20.89 1.47
N GLU A 220 -15.39 -22.10 1.17
CA GLU A 220 -15.94 -23.36 1.70
C GLU A 220 -15.33 -23.83 3.04
N LYS A 221 -14.38 -23.11 3.64
CA LYS A 221 -13.90 -23.38 5.01
C LYS A 221 -14.67 -22.55 6.04
N LYS A 222 -15.94 -22.88 6.26
CA LYS A 222 -16.65 -22.52 7.49
C LYS A 222 -17.54 -23.66 7.97
#